data_AF-A0A969HYN8-F1
#
_entry.id   AF-A0A969HYN8-F1
#
_cell.length_a   1.000
_cell.length_b   1.000
_cell.length_c   1.000
_cell.angle_alpha   90.00
_cell.angle_beta   90.00
_cell.angle_gamma   90.00
#
_symmetry.space_group_name_H-M   'P 1'
#
loop_
_entity.id
_entity.type
_entity.pdbx_description
1 polymer ?
#
loop_
_entity_poly.entity_id
_entity_poly.type
_entity_poly.pdbx_seq_one_letter_code
_entity_poly.pdbx_strand_id
1 'polypeptide(L)'
;MDPTEQFFDDAFGKTVELGNRLAEKHDNADLWDIADGLLAGAIQYWLYARQPCGRPDCEECAPISTADARITELKRLMAQFAAESEYYHSPSDSNVGRA
;
A
#
# COMPACT_ATOMS: atom_id res chain seq x y z
N MET A 1 15.92 13.91 8.68
CA MET A 1 14.98 13.06 7.94
C MET A 1 15.45 13.02 6.51
N ASP A 2 15.57 11.84 5.93
CA ASP A 2 15.89 11.67 4.51
C ASP A 2 14.73 12.26 3.68
N PRO A 3 14.98 13.08 2.63
CA PRO A 3 13.92 13.59 1.76
C PRO A 3 12.98 12.49 1.21
N THR A 4 13.50 11.28 0.99
CA THR A 4 12.71 10.15 0.49
C THR A 4 11.73 9.62 1.54
N GLU A 5 12.15 9.56 2.81
CA GLU A 5 11.26 9.24 3.95
C GLU A 5 10.16 10.30 4.08
N GLN A 6 10.51 11.59 3.91
CA GLN A 6 9.52 12.67 4.00
C GLN A 6 8.40 12.55 2.96
N PHE A 7 8.71 12.18 1.72
CA PHE A 7 7.70 11.99 0.68
C PHE A 7 6.83 10.76 0.94
N PHE A 8 7.42 9.69 1.48
CA PHE A 8 6.67 8.50 1.87
C PHE A 8 5.68 8.82 3.00
N ASP A 9 6.13 9.48 4.06
CA ASP A 9 5.31 9.83 5.22
C ASP A 9 4.15 10.76 4.85
N ASP A 10 4.39 11.75 3.98
CA ASP A 10 3.34 12.65 3.48
C ASP A 10 2.27 11.88 2.68
N ALA A 11 2.68 10.98 1.80
CA ALA A 11 1.74 10.16 1.02
C ALA A 11 0.95 9.18 1.91
N PHE A 12 1.63 8.56 2.89
CA PHE A 12 1.01 7.67 3.86
C PHE A 12 -0.02 8.41 4.72
N GLY A 13 0.37 9.52 5.35
CA GLY A 13 -0.50 10.32 6.21
C GLY A 13 -1.75 10.81 5.48
N LYS A 14 -1.59 11.35 4.26
CA LYS A 14 -2.72 11.79 3.43
C LYS A 14 -3.68 10.65 3.06
N THR A 15 -3.17 9.44 2.87
CA THR A 15 -4.00 8.26 2.58
C THR A 15 -4.88 7.91 3.78
N VAL A 16 -4.30 7.87 4.99
CA VAL A 16 -5.03 7.58 6.23
C VAL A 16 -6.07 8.67 6.52
N GLU A 17 -5.69 9.94 6.41
CA GLU A 17 -6.61 11.06 6.59
C GLU A 17 -7.80 11.01 5.62
N LEU A 18 -7.56 10.61 4.37
CA LEU A 18 -8.63 10.45 3.40
C LEU A 18 -9.61 9.34 3.82
N GLY A 19 -9.11 8.20 4.29
CA GLY A 19 -9.95 7.11 4.80
C GLY A 19 -10.82 7.54 5.97
N ASN A 20 -10.24 8.25 6.94
CA ASN A 20 -10.98 8.78 8.09
C ASN A 20 -12.09 9.74 7.65
N ARG A 21 -11.80 10.67 6.73
CA ARG A 21 -12.83 11.58 6.20
C ARG A 21 -13.94 10.87 5.42
N LEU A 22 -13.61 9.80 4.70
CA LEU A 22 -14.62 8.99 4.00
C LEU A 22 -15.52 8.25 4.99
N ALA A 23 -14.95 7.68 6.05
CA ALA A 23 -15.71 7.03 7.11
C ALA A 23 -16.65 7.99 7.83
N GLU A 24 -16.18 9.19 8.20
CA GLU A 24 -16.98 10.23 8.86
C GLU A 24 -18.16 10.72 8.02
N LYS A 25 -18.01 10.75 6.69
CA LYS A 25 -19.03 11.28 5.78
C LYS A 25 -20.21 10.32 5.58
N HIS A 26 -20.04 9.05 5.90
CA HIS A 26 -20.99 8.00 5.58
C HIS A 26 -21.35 7.19 6.83
N ASP A 27 -22.40 7.60 7.54
CA ASP A 27 -22.93 6.94 8.76
C ASP A 27 -23.22 5.43 8.60
N ASN A 28 -23.33 4.95 7.35
CA ASN A 28 -23.66 3.55 7.02
C ASN A 28 -22.61 2.88 6.13
N ALA A 29 -21.46 3.51 5.85
CA ALA A 29 -20.44 2.87 5.03
C ALA A 29 -19.77 1.74 5.81
N ASP A 30 -19.62 0.59 5.16
CA ASP A 30 -18.73 -0.45 5.67
C ASP A 30 -17.29 0.07 5.57
N LEU A 31 -16.58 0.10 6.69
CA LEU A 31 -15.17 0.50 6.73
C LEU A 31 -14.32 -0.40 5.82
N TRP A 32 -14.75 -1.64 5.59
CA TRP A 32 -14.08 -2.56 4.68
C TRP A 32 -14.18 -2.12 3.22
N ASP A 33 -15.36 -1.65 2.77
CA ASP A 33 -15.53 -1.13 1.41
C ASP A 33 -14.63 0.10 1.17
N ILE A 34 -14.53 0.97 2.17
CA ILE A 34 -13.63 2.14 2.10
C ILE A 34 -12.18 1.68 2.03
N ALA A 35 -11.76 0.73 2.87
CA ALA A 35 -10.41 0.21 2.89
C ALA A 35 -10.03 -0.45 1.55
N ASP A 36 -10.90 -1.30 1.00
CA ASP A 36 -10.69 -1.96 -0.29
C ASP A 36 -10.60 -0.95 -1.43
N GLY A 37 -11.46 0.08 -1.43
CA GLY A 37 -11.41 1.17 -2.40
C GLY A 37 -10.10 1.98 -2.34
N LEU A 38 -9.63 2.30 -1.13
CA LEU A 38 -8.35 2.98 -0.93
C LEU A 38 -7.17 2.13 -1.41
N LEU A 39 -7.17 0.83 -1.08
CA LEU A 39 -6.14 -0.12 -1.51
C LEU A 39 -6.11 -0.23 -3.04
N ALA A 40 -7.28 -0.36 -3.69
CA ALA A 40 -7.39 -0.41 -5.14
C ALA A 40 -6.84 0.87 -5.79
N GLY A 41 -7.16 2.04 -5.23
CA GLY A 41 -6.62 3.33 -5.69
C GLY A 41 -5.11 3.45 -5.54
N ALA A 42 -4.56 3.00 -4.41
CA ALA A 42 -3.12 2.99 -4.17
C ALA A 42 -2.37 2.08 -5.16
N ILE A 43 -2.90 0.88 -5.42
CA ILE A 43 -2.35 -0.05 -6.41
C ILE A 43 -2.39 0.57 -7.82
N GLN A 44 -3.51 1.17 -8.20
CA GLN A 44 -3.66 1.85 -9.50
C GLN A 44 -2.61 2.96 -9.67
N TYR A 45 -2.44 3.81 -8.66
CA TYR A 45 -1.46 4.89 -8.70
C TYR A 45 -0.03 4.35 -8.75
N TRP A 46 0.31 3.32 -7.97
CA TRP A 46 1.62 2.70 -7.99
C TRP A 46 1.96 2.13 -9.38
N LEU A 47 1.02 1.42 -10.01
CA LEU A 47 1.19 0.89 -11.37
C LEU A 47 1.36 2.00 -12.42
N TYR A 48 0.64 3.12 -12.27
CA TYR A 48 0.81 4.30 -13.11
C TYR A 48 2.19 4.95 -12.93
N ALA A 49 2.63 5.16 -11.69
CA ALA A 49 3.91 5.79 -11.39
C ALA A 49 5.13 4.91 -11.76
N ARG A 50 4.94 3.58 -11.80
CA ARG A 50 5.97 2.57 -12.08
C ARG A 50 5.82 1.97 -13.48
N GLN A 51 5.41 2.75 -14.47
CA GLN A 51 5.43 2.30 -15.86
C GLN A 51 6.87 2.13 -16.36
N PRO A 52 7.20 1.03 -17.05
CA PRO A 52 8.54 0.84 -17.61
C PRO A 52 8.80 1.88 -18.71
N CYS A 53 10.05 2.34 -18.84
CA CYS A 53 10.44 3.40 -19.78
C CYS A 53 10.41 3.00 -21.27
N GLY A 54 9.98 1.77 -21.59
CA GLY A 54 9.90 1.25 -22.97
C GLY A 54 11.21 0.69 -23.55
N ARG A 55 12.34 0.83 -22.84
CA ARG A 55 13.62 0.24 -23.25
C ARG A 55 13.74 -1.21 -22.75
N PRO A 56 13.93 -2.22 -23.63
CA PRO A 56 13.98 -3.63 -23.23
C PRO A 56 15.13 -4.00 -22.29
N ASP A 57 16.21 -3.23 -22.32
CA ASP A 57 17.49 -3.47 -21.62
C ASP A 57 17.72 -2.51 -20.44
N CYS A 58 16.69 -1.79 -19.99
CA CYS A 58 16.82 -0.87 -18.87
C CYS A 58 16.87 -1.62 -17.52
N GLU A 59 18.05 -1.62 -16.89
CA GLU A 59 18.28 -2.28 -15.59
C GLU A 59 17.40 -1.72 -14.47
N GLU A 60 17.19 -0.40 -14.43
CA GLU A 60 16.32 0.25 -13.44
C GLU A 60 14.86 -0.22 -13.55
N CYS A 61 14.40 -0.54 -14.76
CA CYS A 61 13.08 -1.06 -15.02
C CYS A 61 12.99 -2.58 -14.86
N ALA A 62 14.09 -3.30 -14.68
CA ALA A 62 14.08 -4.77 -14.62
C ALA A 62 13.03 -5.33 -13.61
N PRO A 63 12.89 -4.77 -12.38
CA PRO A 63 11.89 -5.24 -11.41
C PRO A 63 10.43 -5.00 -11.80
N ILE A 64 10.17 -4.10 -12.77
CA ILE A 64 8.83 -3.67 -13.19
C ILE A 64 8.57 -3.84 -14.69
N SER A 65 9.50 -4.50 -15.39
CA SER A 65 9.56 -4.55 -16.86
C SER A 65 8.39 -5.28 -17.50
N THR A 66 7.78 -6.22 -16.76
CA THR A 66 6.60 -6.98 -17.19
C THR A 66 5.45 -6.82 -16.18
N ALA A 67 4.24 -7.22 -16.58
CA ALA A 67 3.10 -7.25 -15.67
C ALA A 67 3.36 -8.16 -14.46
N ASP A 68 3.88 -9.36 -14.70
CA ASP A 68 4.20 -10.32 -13.64
C ASP A 68 5.31 -9.81 -12.70
N ALA A 69 6.31 -9.11 -13.25
CA ALA A 69 7.36 -8.48 -12.45
C ALA A 69 6.77 -7.40 -11.52
N ARG A 70 5.88 -6.54 -12.04
CA ARG A 70 5.17 -5.54 -11.22
C ARG A 70 4.33 -6.16 -10.11
N ILE A 71 3.61 -7.25 -10.40
CA ILE A 71 2.83 -7.97 -9.38
C ILE A 71 3.76 -8.61 -8.33
N THR A 72 4.91 -9.14 -8.74
CA THR A 72 5.90 -9.71 -7.83
C THR A 72 6.44 -8.64 -6.88
N GLU A 73 6.79 -7.46 -7.40
CA GLU A 73 7.28 -6.35 -6.59
C GLU A 73 6.18 -5.79 -5.66
N LEU A 74 4.94 -5.68 -6.13
CA LEU A 74 3.80 -5.29 -5.28
C LEU A 74 3.61 -6.26 -4.11
N LYS A 75 3.68 -7.57 -4.34
CA LYS A 75 3.58 -8.57 -3.27
C LYS A 75 4.71 -8.42 -2.24
N ARG A 76 5.94 -8.14 -2.71
CA ARG A 76 7.09 -7.89 -1.83
C ARG A 76 6.86 -6.66 -0.96
N LEU A 77 6.45 -5.54 -1.56
CA LEU A 77 6.16 -4.29 -0.85
C LEU A 77 4.98 -4.44 0.12
N MET A 78 3.91 -5.12 -0.29
CA MET A 78 2.76 -5.41 0.56
C MET A 78 3.18 -6.20 1.81
N ALA A 79 3.99 -7.24 1.65
CA ALA A 79 4.49 -8.01 2.80
C ALA A 79 5.36 -7.15 3.73
N GLN A 80 6.21 -6.28 3.16
CA GLN A 80 7.04 -5.36 3.93
C GLN A 80 6.19 -4.36 4.73
N PHE A 81 5.31 -3.61 4.06
CA PHE A 81 4.47 -2.59 4.71
C PHE A 81 3.51 -3.20 5.72
N ALA A 82 3.00 -4.40 5.45
CA ALA A 82 2.20 -5.12 6.43
C ALA A 82 3.04 -5.43 7.67
N ALA A 83 4.23 -6.00 7.54
CA ALA A 83 5.08 -6.33 8.69
C ALA A 83 5.55 -5.10 9.52
N GLU A 84 5.65 -3.93 8.88
CA GLU A 84 6.00 -2.66 9.53
C GLU A 84 4.78 -1.97 10.21
N SER A 85 3.56 -2.43 9.94
CA SER A 85 2.33 -1.84 10.48
C SER A 85 2.12 -2.20 11.94
N GLU A 86 1.69 -1.23 12.75
CA GLU A 86 1.25 -1.46 14.13
C GLU A 86 0.02 -2.39 14.23
N TYR A 87 -0.74 -2.54 13.15
CA TYR A 87 -1.93 -3.39 13.07
C TYR A 87 -1.65 -4.79 12.53
N TYR A 88 -0.40 -5.14 12.22
CA TYR A 88 -0.06 -6.46 11.65
C TYR A 88 -0.38 -7.62 12.59
N HIS A 89 -0.09 -7.42 13.87
CA HIS A 89 -0.42 -8.34 14.94
C HIS A 89 -1.47 -7.70 15.82
N SER A 90 -2.60 -8.37 16.00
CA SER A 90 -3.65 -7.92 16.91
C SER A 90 -3.65 -8.76 18.19
N PRO A 91 -3.88 -8.16 19.37
CA PRO A 91 -4.15 -8.92 20.60
C PRO A 91 -5.34 -9.89 20.48
N SER A 92 -6.24 -9.66 19.52
CA SER A 92 -7.38 -10.53 19.24
C SER A 92 -7.08 -11.68 18.28
N ASP A 93 -5.86 -11.79 17.74
CA ASP A 93 -5.47 -12.85 16.83
C ASP A 93 -5.65 -14.24 17.47
N SER A 94 -6.24 -15.17 16.71
CA SER A 94 -6.61 -16.50 17.20
C SER A 94 -5.42 -17.40 17.53
N ASN A 95 -4.23 -17.06 17.03
CA ASN A 95 -2.97 -17.77 17.21
C ASN A 95 -2.02 -17.10 18.21
N VAL A 96 -2.45 -16.03 18.89
CA VAL A 96 -1.69 -15.42 19.98
C VAL A 96 -2.05 -16.15 21.27
N GLY A 97 -1.06 -16.81 21.89
CA GLY A 97 -1.23 -17.48 23.17
C GLY A 97 -1.63 -16.49 24.26
N ARG A 98 -2.83 -16.62 24.79
CA ARG A 98 -3.29 -15.86 25.96
C ARG A 98 -2.79 -16.59 27.21
N ALA A 99 -1.80 -16.02 27.89
CA ALA A 99 -1.31 -16.49 29.18
C ALA A 99 -2.29 -16.14 30.32
#